data_AF-A0AAJ5X6J0-F1
#
_entry.id   AF-A0AAJ5X6J0-F1
#
_cell.length_a   1.000
_cell.length_b   1.000
_cell.length_c   1.000
_cell.angle_alpha   90.00
_cell.angle_beta   90.00
_cell.angle_gamma   90.00
#
_symmetry.space_group_name_H-M   'P 1'
#
loop_
_entity.id
_entity.type
_entity.pdbx_description
1 polymer ?
#
loop_
_entity_poly.entity_id
_entity_poly.type
_entity_poly.pdbx_seq_one_letter_code
_entity_poly.pdbx_strand_id
1 'polypeptide(L)'
;MSKAVLLALPALLSLAGCGARDAYLWTGYRAPAAGSFRATSADGTCPAIGIQNLTPRDAETIVAAAREVCGIFHSEEFARAAAAKTDWLASCDGAFGRPQTVTGAELVALLRRPKPAVSVIARKPVAAIAKVEPANGRLAIRQQWFSYWPDGTIDQRANLVATVAHEFTHLSSLRFLDSGMSKACGRDRLASYAVGELAGEVWLEQQRTRVAQR
;
A
#
# COMPACT_ATOMS: atom_id res chain seq x y z
N MET A 1 51.22 29.74 -16.40
CA MET A 1 49.98 29.99 -17.16
C MET A 1 48.94 28.98 -16.71
N SER A 2 47.99 29.45 -15.90
CA SER A 2 46.94 28.66 -15.27
C SER A 2 45.92 28.18 -16.30
N LYS A 3 45.60 26.88 -16.31
CA LYS A 3 44.44 26.33 -17.01
C LYS A 3 43.39 25.89 -15.99
N ALA A 4 42.27 26.60 -16.08
CA ALA A 4 41.02 26.52 -15.36
C ALA A 4 40.64 25.13 -14.80
N VAL A 5 40.49 25.09 -13.47
CA VAL A 5 39.50 24.26 -12.78
C VAL A 5 38.18 25.01 -12.88
N LEU A 6 37.16 24.46 -13.56
CA LEU A 6 35.78 24.90 -13.34
C LEU A 6 34.76 23.80 -13.66
N LEU A 7 34.38 23.11 -12.58
CA LEU A 7 33.04 22.70 -12.19
C LEU A 7 32.17 21.98 -13.24
N ALA A 8 32.17 20.64 -13.12
CA ALA A 8 30.98 19.85 -13.43
C ALA A 8 29.87 20.23 -12.43
N LEU A 9 28.79 20.85 -12.92
CA LEU A 9 27.52 20.88 -12.20
C LEU A 9 26.82 19.53 -12.38
N PRO A 10 26.57 18.73 -11.33
CA PRO A 10 25.64 17.64 -11.43
C PRO A 10 24.20 18.17 -11.28
N ALA A 11 23.35 17.68 -12.17
CA ALA A 11 21.90 17.46 -12.03
C ALA A 11 21.20 18.09 -10.81
N LEU A 12 20.38 19.12 -11.05
CA LEU A 12 19.37 19.57 -10.08
C LEU A 12 18.32 20.40 -10.81
N LEU A 13 17.38 19.76 -11.52
CA LEU A 13 16.11 20.38 -11.91
C LEU A 13 15.12 19.33 -12.42
N SER A 14 14.25 18.87 -11.51
CA SER A 14 12.82 18.52 -11.71
C SER A 14 12.26 17.45 -10.74
N LEU A 15 12.59 17.51 -9.45
CA LEU A 15 11.85 16.79 -8.40
C LEU A 15 10.62 17.57 -7.86
N ALA A 16 10.33 18.76 -8.39
CA ALA A 16 9.34 19.68 -7.83
C ALA A 16 7.87 19.42 -8.24
N GLY A 17 7.58 18.37 -9.02
CA GLY A 17 6.23 18.18 -9.57
C GLY A 17 5.23 17.43 -8.68
N CYS A 18 5.69 16.48 -7.87
CA CYS A 18 4.81 15.61 -7.07
C CYS A 18 4.96 15.75 -5.55
N GLY A 19 6.07 16.30 -5.04
CA GLY A 19 6.30 16.43 -3.59
C GLY A 19 5.54 17.59 -2.93
N ALA A 20 5.33 18.70 -3.64
CA ALA A 20 4.75 19.91 -3.04
C ALA A 20 3.24 19.77 -2.74
N ARG A 21 2.50 19.01 -3.55
CA ARG A 21 1.04 18.85 -3.38
C ARG A 21 0.67 17.97 -2.19
N ASP A 22 1.54 17.05 -1.76
CA ASP A 22 1.27 16.21 -0.59
C ASP A 22 2.14 16.57 0.62
N ALA A 23 2.94 17.65 0.55
CA ALA A 23 3.69 18.12 1.71
C ALA A 23 2.76 18.43 2.91
N TYR A 24 1.55 18.95 2.65
CA TYR A 24 0.56 19.20 3.68
C TYR A 24 -0.02 17.92 4.31
N LEU A 25 0.06 16.77 3.62
CA LEU A 25 -0.41 15.48 4.11
C LEU A 25 0.32 15.07 5.39
N TRP A 26 1.57 15.52 5.52
CA TRP A 26 2.44 15.16 6.62
C TRP A 26 2.57 16.25 7.68
N THR A 27 1.87 17.38 7.56
CA THR A 27 1.89 18.44 8.59
C THR A 27 1.43 17.88 9.95
N GLY A 28 2.26 17.96 10.98
CA GLY A 28 1.94 17.39 12.30
C GLY A 28 2.16 15.88 12.42
N TYR A 29 2.67 15.23 11.37
CA TYR A 29 3.21 13.88 11.46
C TYR A 29 4.41 13.87 12.40
N ARG A 30 4.44 12.88 13.31
CA ARG A 30 5.56 12.62 14.20
C ARG A 30 6.25 11.34 13.77
N ALA A 31 7.57 11.38 13.72
CA ALA A 31 8.37 10.19 13.44
C ALA A 31 8.15 9.17 14.56
N PRO A 32 7.75 7.92 14.22
CA PRO A 32 7.41 6.90 15.20
C PRO A 32 8.63 6.54 16.05
N ALA A 33 8.46 6.52 17.37
CA ALA A 33 9.44 5.92 18.26
C ALA A 33 9.53 4.40 17.99
N ALA A 34 10.69 3.77 18.23
CA ALA A 34 10.87 2.33 17.98
C ALA A 34 9.81 1.45 18.67
N GLY A 35 9.39 1.80 19.88
CA GLY A 35 8.33 1.09 20.63
C GLY A 35 6.90 1.34 20.16
N SER A 36 6.69 2.20 19.15
CA SER A 36 5.36 2.55 18.64
C SER A 36 4.91 1.70 17.45
N PHE A 37 5.67 0.66 17.10
CA PHE A 37 5.32 -0.28 16.05
C PHE A 37 4.63 -1.53 16.60
N ARG A 38 3.61 -2.00 15.87
CA ARG A 38 2.88 -3.24 16.17
C ARG A 38 3.10 -4.24 15.05
N ALA A 39 3.49 -5.46 15.42
CA ALA A 39 3.65 -6.55 14.47
C ALA A 39 2.29 -6.99 13.89
N THR A 40 2.29 -7.22 12.57
CA THR A 40 1.15 -7.70 11.78
C THR A 40 1.33 -9.15 11.30
N SER A 41 2.50 -9.72 11.52
CA SER A 41 2.87 -11.11 11.27
C SER A 41 3.87 -11.56 12.34
N ALA A 42 3.94 -12.87 12.60
CA ALA A 42 4.90 -13.43 13.53
C ALA A 42 6.31 -13.55 12.92
N ASP A 43 6.39 -13.73 11.61
CA ASP A 43 7.64 -13.98 10.86
C ASP A 43 8.25 -12.71 10.23
N GLY A 44 7.61 -11.55 10.39
CA GLY A 44 8.09 -10.28 9.85
C GLY A 44 7.93 -10.13 8.33
N THR A 45 7.18 -11.02 7.67
CA THR A 45 6.89 -10.93 6.21
C THR A 45 5.95 -9.79 5.88
N CYS A 46 5.22 -9.28 6.87
CA CYS A 46 4.31 -8.15 6.74
C CYS A 46 4.79 -6.92 7.52
N PRO A 47 4.45 -5.72 7.04
CA PRO A 47 5.00 -4.50 7.59
C PRO A 47 4.46 -4.29 9.00
N ALA A 48 5.36 -4.01 9.95
CA ALA A 48 4.95 -3.52 11.26
C ALA A 48 4.30 -2.14 11.11
N ILE A 49 3.23 -1.89 11.86
CA ILE A 49 2.45 -0.64 11.78
C ILE A 49 2.83 0.29 12.92
N GLY A 50 3.37 1.44 12.58
CA GLY A 50 3.63 2.54 13.50
C GLY A 50 2.33 3.28 13.81
N ILE A 51 1.96 3.33 15.10
CA ILE A 51 0.65 3.81 15.55
C ILE A 51 0.70 5.15 16.30
N GLN A 52 1.87 5.80 16.37
CA GLN A 52 2.09 7.02 17.17
C GLN A 52 1.16 8.19 16.79
N ASN A 53 0.75 8.28 15.52
CA ASN A 53 -0.08 9.37 15.01
C ASN A 53 -1.58 9.00 14.96
N LEU A 54 -1.98 7.94 15.66
CA LEU A 54 -3.34 7.43 15.69
C LEU A 54 -3.93 7.46 17.10
N THR A 55 -5.25 7.52 17.18
CA THR A 55 -5.95 7.18 18.44
C THR A 55 -5.77 5.68 18.74
N PRO A 56 -5.91 5.23 20.00
CA PRO A 56 -5.84 3.80 20.33
C PRO A 56 -6.81 2.95 19.51
N ARG A 57 -8.02 3.46 19.28
CA ARG A 57 -9.04 2.81 18.47
C ARG A 57 -8.62 2.67 17.00
N ASP A 58 -8.14 3.76 16.39
CA ASP A 58 -7.70 3.74 15.00
C ASP A 58 -6.47 2.82 14.82
N ALA A 59 -5.59 2.79 15.81
CA ALA A 59 -4.43 1.90 15.86
C ALA A 59 -4.86 0.42 15.87
N GLU A 60 -5.82 0.05 16.70
CA GLU A 60 -6.37 -1.32 16.72
C GLU A 60 -7.00 -1.69 15.39
N THR A 61 -7.81 -0.79 14.80
CA THR A 61 -8.43 -0.99 13.48
C THR A 61 -7.39 -1.30 12.41
N ILE A 62 -6.38 -0.44 12.24
CA ILE A 62 -5.43 -0.61 11.12
C ILE A 62 -4.52 -1.82 11.32
N VAL A 63 -4.16 -2.13 12.57
CA VAL A 63 -3.35 -3.32 12.88
C VAL A 63 -4.16 -4.59 12.60
N ALA A 64 -5.44 -4.62 12.94
CA ALA A 64 -6.31 -5.77 12.64
C ALA A 64 -6.49 -5.97 11.13
N ALA A 65 -6.81 -4.91 10.38
CA ALA A 65 -6.92 -4.97 8.93
C ALA A 65 -5.61 -5.42 8.25
N ALA A 66 -4.46 -4.90 8.71
CA ALA A 66 -3.16 -5.29 8.19
C ALA A 66 -2.81 -6.76 8.47
N ARG A 67 -3.24 -7.32 9.60
CA ARG A 67 -3.09 -8.76 9.90
C ARG A 67 -3.92 -9.62 8.96
N GLU A 68 -5.16 -9.23 8.67
CA GLU A 68 -6.02 -9.94 7.73
C GLU A 68 -5.42 -9.91 6.32
N VAL A 69 -4.98 -8.74 5.84
CA VAL A 69 -4.25 -8.61 4.56
C VAL A 69 -3.02 -9.50 4.52
N CYS A 70 -2.26 -9.54 5.62
CA CYS A 70 -1.08 -10.39 5.71
C CYS A 70 -1.43 -11.88 5.57
N GLY A 71 -2.46 -12.34 6.28
CA GLY A 71 -2.96 -13.71 6.18
C GLY A 71 -3.43 -14.04 4.76
N ILE A 72 -4.11 -13.10 4.10
CA ILE A 72 -4.60 -13.26 2.72
C ILE A 72 -3.44 -13.41 1.74
N PHE A 73 -2.41 -12.55 1.79
CA PHE A 73 -1.26 -12.66 0.89
C PHE A 73 -0.50 -13.99 1.05
N HIS A 74 -0.55 -14.60 2.23
CA HIS A 74 0.03 -15.92 2.50
C HIS A 74 -0.92 -17.09 2.26
N SER A 75 -2.20 -16.82 1.95
CA SER A 75 -3.17 -17.88 1.66
C SER A 75 -2.96 -18.49 0.27
N GLU A 76 -3.25 -19.78 0.17
CA GLU A 76 -3.26 -20.50 -1.11
C GLU A 76 -4.43 -20.07 -2.00
N GLU A 77 -5.54 -19.65 -1.39
CA GLU A 77 -6.71 -19.11 -2.10
C GLU A 77 -6.34 -17.87 -2.92
N PHE A 78 -5.72 -16.88 -2.27
CA PHE A 78 -5.24 -15.68 -2.95
C PHE A 78 -4.18 -16.03 -4.01
N ALA A 79 -3.24 -16.93 -3.70
CA ALA A 79 -2.20 -17.31 -4.65
C ALA A 79 -2.77 -17.93 -5.93
N ARG A 80 -3.74 -18.84 -5.81
CA ARG A 80 -4.44 -19.43 -6.96
C ARG A 80 -5.19 -18.39 -7.77
N ALA A 81 -5.97 -17.53 -7.10
CA ALA A 81 -6.74 -16.50 -7.78
C ALA A 81 -5.82 -15.48 -8.49
N ALA A 82 -4.69 -15.13 -7.87
CA ALA A 82 -3.72 -14.23 -8.46
C ALA A 82 -3.01 -14.84 -9.68
N ALA A 83 -2.67 -16.13 -9.61
CA ALA A 83 -2.04 -16.88 -10.70
C ALA A 83 -2.97 -17.07 -11.92
N ALA A 84 -4.29 -17.08 -11.72
CA ALA A 84 -5.27 -17.19 -12.80
C ALA A 84 -5.33 -15.93 -13.69
N LYS A 85 -4.92 -14.76 -13.16
CA LYS A 85 -4.83 -13.52 -13.94
C LYS A 85 -3.50 -13.46 -14.71
N THR A 86 -3.56 -13.16 -16.01
CA THR A 86 -2.39 -13.21 -16.90
C THR A 86 -1.86 -11.84 -17.32
N ASP A 87 -2.55 -10.74 -16.99
CA ASP A 87 -2.29 -9.42 -17.55
C ASP A 87 -2.01 -8.33 -16.49
N TRP A 88 -1.45 -8.71 -15.35
CA TRP A 88 -1.09 -7.75 -14.30
C TRP A 88 -0.14 -6.66 -14.82
N LEU A 89 -0.54 -5.39 -14.68
CA LEU A 89 0.31 -4.25 -14.97
C LEU A 89 0.91 -3.71 -13.67
N ALA A 90 2.22 -3.81 -13.50
CA ALA A 90 2.92 -3.22 -12.37
C ALA A 90 2.89 -1.67 -12.43
N SER A 91 3.07 -1.11 -13.62
CA SER A 91 2.95 0.34 -13.86
C SER A 91 2.57 0.62 -15.32
N CYS A 92 1.89 1.75 -15.53
CA CYS A 92 1.58 2.26 -16.88
C CYS A 92 2.79 2.93 -17.55
N ASP A 93 3.54 3.70 -16.77
CA ASP A 93 4.67 4.50 -17.23
C ASP A 93 5.98 3.86 -16.74
N GLY A 94 6.19 2.60 -17.12
CA GLY A 94 7.42 1.88 -16.80
C GLY A 94 8.67 2.47 -17.47
N ALA A 95 9.80 1.78 -17.36
CA ALA A 95 11.04 2.14 -18.05
C ALA A 95 10.76 2.44 -19.54
N PHE A 96 11.14 3.65 -19.99
CA PHE A 96 10.93 4.15 -21.35
C PHE A 96 9.46 4.36 -21.78
N GLY A 97 8.53 4.58 -20.84
CA GLY A 97 7.13 4.91 -21.15
C GLY A 97 6.31 3.71 -21.66
N ARG A 98 6.73 2.49 -21.35
CA ARG A 98 6.01 1.25 -21.69
C ARG A 98 5.38 0.62 -20.45
N PRO A 99 4.19 0.02 -20.55
CA PRO A 99 3.60 -0.74 -19.45
C PRO A 99 4.54 -1.86 -19.01
N GLN A 100 4.75 -1.99 -17.69
CA GLN A 100 5.46 -3.13 -17.14
C GLN A 100 4.47 -4.19 -16.69
N THR A 101 4.60 -5.39 -17.22
CA THR A 101 3.81 -6.55 -16.77
C THR A 101 4.51 -7.31 -15.66
N VAL A 102 3.73 -8.10 -14.91
CA VAL A 102 4.20 -9.09 -13.95
C VAL A 102 3.33 -10.33 -14.05
N THR A 103 3.86 -11.52 -13.81
CA THR A 103 3.00 -12.71 -13.72
C THR A 103 2.32 -12.80 -12.36
N GLY A 104 1.20 -13.52 -12.25
CA GLY A 104 0.55 -13.74 -10.96
C GLY A 104 1.47 -14.44 -9.94
N ALA A 105 2.29 -15.40 -10.38
CA ALA A 105 3.26 -16.08 -9.52
C ALA A 105 4.36 -15.13 -9.00
N GLU A 106 4.93 -14.29 -9.87
CA GLU A 106 5.91 -13.28 -9.46
C GLU A 106 5.28 -12.24 -8.53
N LEU A 107 4.05 -11.81 -8.79
CA LEU A 107 3.30 -10.89 -7.94
C LEU A 107 3.14 -11.46 -6.53
N VAL A 108 2.66 -12.71 -6.40
CA VAL A 108 2.52 -13.38 -5.10
C VAL A 108 3.86 -13.49 -4.39
N ALA A 109 4.93 -13.86 -5.12
CA ALA A 109 6.26 -13.94 -4.55
C ALA A 109 6.75 -12.57 -4.03
N LEU A 110 6.44 -11.46 -4.70
CA LEU A 110 6.75 -10.10 -4.24
C LEU A 110 5.93 -9.72 -3.00
N LEU A 111 4.63 -10.00 -3.00
CA LEU A 111 3.73 -9.69 -1.89
C LEU A 111 4.06 -10.47 -0.60
N ARG A 112 4.73 -11.62 -0.69
CA ARG A 112 5.18 -12.42 0.46
C ARG A 112 6.58 -12.06 0.98
N ARG A 113 7.29 -11.14 0.33
CA ARG A 113 8.61 -10.67 0.83
C ARG A 113 8.44 -9.83 2.10
N PRO A 114 9.44 -9.82 3.00
CA PRO A 114 9.51 -8.86 4.09
C PRO A 114 9.36 -7.43 3.57
N LYS A 115 8.53 -6.64 4.25
CA LYS A 115 8.24 -5.24 3.88
C LYS A 115 8.76 -4.32 4.99
N PRO A 116 9.21 -3.10 4.64
CA PRO A 116 9.60 -2.12 5.64
C PRO A 116 8.42 -1.77 6.54
N ALA A 117 8.70 -1.47 7.80
CA ALA A 117 7.69 -0.94 8.70
C ALA A 117 7.14 0.39 8.16
N VAL A 118 5.85 0.64 8.41
CA VAL A 118 5.17 1.85 7.93
C VAL A 118 4.43 2.51 9.07
N SER A 119 4.59 3.83 9.23
CA SER A 119 3.87 4.61 10.23
C SER A 119 2.68 5.31 9.62
N VAL A 120 1.53 5.16 10.28
CA VAL A 120 0.23 5.55 9.74
C VAL A 120 -0.23 6.86 10.36
N ILE A 121 -0.81 7.72 9.53
CA ILE A 121 -1.53 8.93 9.97
C ILE A 121 -2.95 8.92 9.41
N ALA A 122 -3.92 9.31 10.24
CA ALA A 122 -5.30 9.44 9.81
C ALA A 122 -5.53 10.80 9.13
N ARG A 123 -5.22 10.87 7.84
CA ARG A 123 -5.42 12.06 7.01
C ARG A 123 -5.79 11.69 5.58
N LYS A 124 -6.74 12.43 5.01
CA LYS A 124 -7.18 12.25 3.62
C LYS A 124 -6.09 12.78 2.65
N PRO A 125 -5.51 11.94 1.78
CA PRO A 125 -4.62 12.39 0.71
C PRO A 125 -5.39 13.18 -0.37
N VAL A 126 -4.69 13.98 -1.19
CA VAL A 126 -5.32 14.61 -2.36
C VAL A 126 -5.78 13.51 -3.32
N ALA A 127 -7.05 13.54 -3.73
CA ALA A 127 -7.62 12.67 -4.77
C ALA A 127 -7.52 11.15 -4.53
N ALA A 128 -7.16 10.72 -3.31
CA ALA A 128 -7.09 9.31 -2.94
C ALA A 128 -7.72 9.05 -1.56
N ILE A 129 -7.96 7.78 -1.29
CA ILE A 129 -8.46 7.29 0.00
C ILE A 129 -7.31 7.08 0.97
N ALA A 130 -6.25 6.45 0.47
CA ALA A 130 -5.01 6.20 1.15
C ALA A 130 -3.85 6.54 0.21
N LYS A 131 -2.66 6.72 0.79
CA LYS A 131 -1.43 6.94 0.05
C LYS A 131 -0.24 6.56 0.90
N VAL A 132 0.56 5.63 0.40
CA VAL A 132 1.88 5.31 0.94
C VAL A 132 2.97 6.18 0.34
N GLU A 133 3.98 6.49 1.16
CA GLU A 133 5.23 7.11 0.77
C GLU A 133 6.37 6.15 1.16
N PRO A 134 6.71 5.18 0.31
CA PRO A 134 7.61 4.08 0.68
C PRO A 134 9.00 4.56 1.12
N ALA A 135 9.54 5.58 0.45
CA ALA A 135 10.85 6.16 0.76
C ALA A 135 10.96 6.72 2.19
N ASN A 136 9.85 7.17 2.78
CA ASN A 136 9.80 7.72 4.13
C ASN A 136 9.14 6.77 5.14
N GLY A 137 8.68 5.58 4.71
CA GLY A 137 7.99 4.62 5.57
C GLY A 137 6.70 5.17 6.17
N ARG A 138 5.90 5.92 5.39
CA ARG A 138 4.66 6.56 5.86
C ARG A 138 3.46 6.14 5.05
N LEU A 139 2.31 6.08 5.71
CA LEU A 139 1.01 5.79 5.08
C LEU A 139 -0.04 6.75 5.63
N ALA A 140 -0.71 7.47 4.74
CA ALA A 140 -1.87 8.27 5.12
C ALA A 140 -3.15 7.55 4.70
N ILE A 141 -4.15 7.50 5.58
CA ILE A 141 -5.47 6.93 5.30
C ILE A 141 -6.53 7.92 5.75
N ARG A 142 -7.57 8.14 4.93
CA ARG A 142 -8.70 9.00 5.29
C ARG A 142 -9.37 8.51 6.59
N GLN A 143 -9.54 9.41 7.56
CA GLN A 143 -10.11 9.11 8.89
C GLN A 143 -11.37 8.23 8.90
N GLN A 144 -12.33 8.45 7.98
CA GLN A 144 -13.58 7.66 7.97
C GLN A 144 -13.35 6.16 7.80
N TRP A 145 -12.21 5.74 7.22
CA TRP A 145 -11.92 4.35 6.97
C TRP A 145 -11.62 3.57 8.25
N PHE A 146 -11.18 4.26 9.30
CA PHE A 146 -10.91 3.61 10.59
C PHE A 146 -12.19 3.23 11.35
N SER A 147 -13.35 3.83 11.01
CA SER A 147 -14.64 3.39 11.59
C SER A 147 -15.21 2.16 10.89
N TYR A 148 -14.74 1.82 9.69
CA TYR A 148 -15.27 0.68 8.94
C TYR A 148 -14.99 -0.65 9.63
N TRP A 149 -13.92 -0.75 10.42
CA TRP A 149 -13.58 -1.98 11.12
C TRP A 149 -14.48 -2.28 12.32
N PRO A 150 -14.55 -1.41 13.35
CA PRO A 150 -15.39 -1.70 14.51
C PRO A 150 -16.89 -1.58 14.19
N ASP A 151 -17.28 -0.56 13.42
CA ASP A 151 -18.69 -0.15 13.29
C ASP A 151 -19.26 -0.41 11.89
N GLY A 152 -18.42 -0.76 10.92
CA GLY A 152 -18.84 -0.88 9.54
C GLY A 152 -19.51 -2.21 9.21
N THR A 153 -20.27 -2.19 8.11
CA THR A 153 -20.80 -3.39 7.47
C THR A 153 -19.68 -4.30 6.98
N ILE A 154 -20.00 -5.54 6.66
CA ILE A 154 -19.03 -6.49 6.11
C ILE A 154 -18.37 -5.93 4.83
N ASP A 155 -19.12 -5.27 3.95
CA ASP A 155 -18.60 -4.64 2.74
C ASP A 155 -17.68 -3.45 3.04
N GLN A 156 -18.00 -2.66 4.08
CA GLN A 156 -17.14 -1.57 4.53
C GLN A 156 -15.80 -2.10 5.09
N ARG A 157 -15.83 -3.21 5.83
CA ARG A 157 -14.61 -3.89 6.30
C ARG A 157 -13.79 -4.44 5.14
N ALA A 158 -14.44 -5.07 4.16
CA ALA A 158 -13.79 -5.57 2.96
C ALA A 158 -13.13 -4.45 2.16
N ASN A 159 -13.79 -3.30 2.05
CA ASN A 159 -13.18 -2.12 1.45
C ASN A 159 -11.88 -1.77 2.18
N LEU A 160 -11.88 -1.71 3.52
CA LEU A 160 -10.67 -1.39 4.30
C LEU A 160 -9.55 -2.41 4.03
N VAL A 161 -9.86 -3.71 4.00
CA VAL A 161 -8.89 -4.76 3.61
C VAL A 161 -8.33 -4.48 2.22
N ALA A 162 -9.19 -4.20 1.23
CA ALA A 162 -8.78 -3.91 -0.13
C ALA A 162 -7.85 -2.69 -0.21
N THR A 163 -8.16 -1.63 0.54
CA THR A 163 -7.33 -0.42 0.61
C THR A 163 -5.98 -0.71 1.24
N VAL A 164 -5.92 -1.46 2.34
CA VAL A 164 -4.65 -1.80 2.98
C VAL A 164 -3.80 -2.71 2.08
N ALA A 165 -4.43 -3.69 1.42
CA ALA A 165 -3.75 -4.57 0.47
C ALA A 165 -3.19 -3.81 -0.74
N HIS A 166 -3.95 -2.85 -1.27
CA HIS A 166 -3.50 -1.93 -2.31
C HIS A 166 -2.21 -1.20 -1.90
N GLU A 167 -2.21 -0.56 -0.73
CA GLU A 167 -1.04 0.19 -0.24
C GLU A 167 0.15 -0.72 0.08
N PHE A 168 -0.08 -1.93 0.58
CA PHE A 168 0.99 -2.91 0.83
C PHE A 168 1.61 -3.45 -0.47
N THR A 169 0.88 -3.41 -1.58
CA THR A 169 1.43 -3.75 -2.89
C THR A 169 2.55 -2.78 -3.27
N HIS A 170 2.35 -1.48 -3.09
CA HIS A 170 3.39 -0.47 -3.30
C HIS A 170 4.62 -0.67 -2.40
N LEU A 171 4.43 -1.15 -1.17
CA LEU A 171 5.55 -1.48 -0.27
C LEU A 171 6.35 -2.72 -0.70
N SER A 172 5.77 -3.58 -1.53
CA SER A 172 6.38 -4.84 -1.97
C SER A 172 7.39 -4.66 -3.10
N SER A 173 7.24 -3.60 -3.90
CA SER A 173 8.17 -3.24 -4.97
C SER A 173 7.91 -1.83 -5.47
N LEU A 174 8.98 -1.06 -5.70
CA LEU A 174 8.92 0.25 -6.36
C LEU A 174 8.44 0.20 -7.82
N ARG A 175 8.28 -1.00 -8.39
CA ARG A 175 7.68 -1.21 -9.72
C ARG A 175 6.17 -1.00 -9.71
N PHE A 176 5.52 -1.22 -8.57
CA PHE A 176 4.08 -1.03 -8.42
C PHE A 176 3.82 0.46 -8.22
N LEU A 177 3.53 1.15 -9.32
CA LEU A 177 3.28 2.58 -9.33
C LEU A 177 1.88 2.83 -9.88
N ASP A 178 1.08 3.53 -9.11
CA ASP A 178 -0.05 4.26 -9.64
C ASP A 178 0.12 5.75 -9.30
N SER A 179 -0.19 6.61 -10.25
CA SER A 179 -0.01 8.05 -10.09
C SER A 179 -1.20 8.70 -9.37
N GLY A 180 -2.07 7.92 -8.72
CA GLY A 180 -3.38 8.36 -8.20
C GLY A 180 -4.35 8.90 -9.28
N MET A 181 -3.87 9.15 -10.50
CA MET A 181 -4.55 9.79 -11.62
C MET A 181 -4.25 9.13 -12.97
N SER A 182 -3.81 7.86 -13.01
CA SER A 182 -3.37 7.23 -14.26
C SER A 182 -4.50 7.20 -15.30
N LYS A 183 -4.55 8.21 -16.17
CA LYS A 183 -5.45 8.32 -17.32
C LYS A 183 -5.02 7.39 -18.47
N ALA A 184 -3.80 6.85 -18.41
CA ALA A 184 -3.19 6.08 -19.50
C ALA A 184 -3.52 4.58 -19.48
N CYS A 185 -3.78 3.99 -18.31
CA CYS A 185 -4.40 2.66 -18.21
C CYS A 185 -5.63 2.77 -17.32
N GLY A 186 -6.69 2.06 -17.67
CA GLY A 186 -7.81 1.87 -16.75
C GLY A 186 -7.32 1.38 -15.39
N ARG A 187 -7.92 1.90 -14.32
CA ARG A 187 -7.57 1.57 -12.92
C ARG A 187 -7.63 0.05 -12.65
N ASP A 188 -8.51 -0.64 -13.36
CA ASP A 188 -8.76 -2.08 -13.35
C ASP A 188 -7.56 -2.94 -13.78
N ARG A 189 -6.59 -2.37 -14.49
CA ARG A 189 -5.44 -3.13 -15.01
C ARG A 189 -4.19 -3.06 -14.14
N LEU A 190 -4.14 -2.11 -13.21
CA LEU A 190 -2.98 -1.91 -12.33
C LEU A 190 -2.97 -2.92 -11.18
N ALA A 191 -1.80 -3.51 -10.93
CA ALA A 191 -1.64 -4.57 -9.95
C ALA A 191 -1.99 -4.11 -8.53
N SER A 192 -1.70 -2.87 -8.13
CA SER A 192 -2.07 -2.34 -6.81
C SER A 192 -3.60 -2.37 -6.60
N TYR A 193 -4.37 -1.90 -7.58
CA TYR A 193 -5.84 -1.92 -7.52
C TYR A 193 -6.39 -3.34 -7.57
N ALA A 194 -5.94 -4.14 -8.53
CA ALA A 194 -6.42 -5.51 -8.71
C ALA A 194 -6.05 -6.45 -7.55
N VAL A 195 -4.92 -6.22 -6.85
CA VAL A 195 -4.58 -6.90 -5.60
C VAL A 195 -5.49 -6.46 -4.47
N GLY A 196 -5.75 -5.16 -4.36
CA GLY A 196 -6.68 -4.62 -3.36
C GLY A 196 -8.05 -5.27 -3.47
N GLU A 197 -8.65 -5.19 -4.67
CA GLU A 197 -9.95 -5.80 -4.97
C GLU A 197 -9.96 -7.30 -4.64
N LEU A 198 -9.00 -8.06 -5.16
CA LEU A 198 -8.91 -9.50 -4.92
C LEU A 198 -8.77 -9.84 -3.43
N ALA A 199 -7.99 -9.07 -2.68
CA ALA A 199 -7.85 -9.30 -1.23
C ALA A 199 -9.17 -9.02 -0.49
N GLY A 200 -9.92 -7.99 -0.89
CA GLY A 200 -11.25 -7.72 -0.35
C GLY A 200 -12.24 -8.86 -0.62
N GLU A 201 -12.24 -9.40 -1.85
CA GLU A 201 -13.08 -10.54 -2.25
C GLU A 201 -12.76 -11.81 -1.46
N VAL A 202 -11.47 -12.17 -1.37
CA VAL A 202 -11.00 -13.32 -0.59
C VAL A 202 -11.40 -13.16 0.89
N TRP A 203 -11.25 -11.95 1.45
CA TRP A 203 -11.66 -11.71 2.83
C TRP A 203 -13.16 -11.89 3.05
N LEU A 204 -14.00 -11.39 2.14
CA LEU A 204 -15.45 -11.57 2.20
C LEU A 204 -15.84 -13.03 2.19
N GLU A 205 -15.24 -13.82 1.31
CA GLU A 205 -15.53 -15.26 1.20
C GLU A 205 -15.11 -16.01 2.46
N GLN A 206 -13.96 -15.67 3.04
CA GLN A 206 -13.51 -16.21 4.32
C GLN A 206 -14.48 -15.87 5.46
N GLN A 207 -15.03 -14.64 5.50
CA GLN A 207 -16.01 -14.29 6.52
C GLN A 207 -17.33 -15.06 6.35
N ARG A 208 -17.82 -15.23 5.11
CA ARG A 208 -19.02 -16.02 4.82
C ARG A 208 -18.86 -17.47 5.28
N THR A 209 -17.71 -18.07 4.98
CA THR A 209 -17.39 -19.44 5.37
C THR A 209 -17.31 -19.59 6.90
N ARG A 210 -16.69 -18.64 7.61
CA ARG A 210 -16.61 -18.65 9.09
C ARG A 210 -17.99 -18.57 9.75
N VAL A 211 -18.92 -17.83 9.15
CA VAL A 211 -20.31 -17.75 9.66
C VAL A 211 -21.05 -19.06 9.43
N ALA A 212 -20.87 -19.70 8.27
CA ALA A 212 -21.53 -20.98 7.95
C ALA A 212 -21.07 -22.16 8.81
N GLN A 213 -19.88 -22.06 9.42
CA GLN A 213 -19.30 -23.08 10.31
C GLN A 213 -19.66 -22.91 11.79
N ARG A 214 -20.42 -21.86 12.15
CA ARG A 214 -20.90 -21.60 13.50
C ARG A 214 -22.36 -22.01 13.65
#